data_AF-A0A7I9WQ13-F1
#
_entry.id   AF-A0A7I9WQ13-F1
#
_cell.length_a   1.000
_cell.length_b   1.000
_cell.length_c   1.000
_cell.angle_alpha   90.00
_cell.angle_beta   90.00
_cell.angle_gamma   90.00
#
_symmetry.space_group_name_H-M   'P 1'
#
loop_
_entity.id
_entity.type
_entity.pdbx_description
1 polymer ?
#
loop_
_entity_poly.entity_id
_entity_poly.type
_entity_poly.pdbx_seq_one_letter_code
_entity_poly.pdbx_strand_id
1 'polypeptide(L)' 'MLFAMPDITGMFWAEAEQVLGAAGWSGSVVKEPDVAAGEYSANQIAFQSPAPGQPVEATTKITVRFAQ' A
#
# COMPACT_ATOMS: atom_id res chain seq x y z
N MET A 1 -1.44 14.06 12.64
CA MET A 1 -1.27 14.62 11.29
C MET A 1 -1.88 13.60 10.33
N LEU A 2 -2.84 14.03 9.52
CA LEU A 2 -3.45 13.18 8.51
C LEU A 2 -2.69 13.38 7.21
N PHE A 3 -2.43 12.30 6.50
CA PHE A 3 -1.91 12.34 5.13
C PHE A 3 -2.90 11.67 4.20
N ALA A 4 -2.89 12.07 2.94
CA ALA A 4 -3.68 11.40 1.91
C ALA A 4 -2.98 10.10 1.54
N MET A 5 -3.67 8.97 1.69
CA MET A 5 -3.16 7.67 1.31
C MET A 5 -2.76 7.68 -0.17
N PRO A 6 -1.47 7.48 -0.52
CA PRO A 6 -1.06 7.44 -1.90
C PRO A 6 -1.59 6.18 -2.59
N ASP A 7 -1.71 6.24 -3.92
CA ASP A 7 -1.93 5.05 -4.72
C ASP A 7 -0.61 4.29 -4.86
N ILE A 8 -0.56 3.09 -4.28
CA ILE A 8 0.56 2.14 -4.32
C ILE A 8 0.18 0.88 -5.09
N THR A 9 -1.01 0.81 -5.68
CA THR A 9 -1.40 -0.31 -6.53
C THR A 9 -0.53 -0.37 -7.79
N GLY A 10 -0.17 -1.58 -8.22
CA GLY A 10 0.76 -1.79 -9.32
C GLY A 10 2.24 -1.50 -9.02
N MET A 11 2.56 -0.94 -7.85
CA MET A 11 3.95 -0.72 -7.42
C MET A 11 4.51 -1.97 -6.73
N PHE A 12 5.84 -2.07 -6.71
CA PHE A 12 6.52 -3.01 -5.82
C PHE A 12 6.56 -2.47 -4.40
N TRP A 13 6.62 -3.35 -3.40
CA TRP A 13 6.68 -2.94 -1.98
C TRP A 13 7.80 -1.93 -1.70
N ALA A 14 8.98 -2.11 -2.30
CA ALA A 14 10.12 -1.22 -2.10
C ALA A 14 9.83 0.23 -2.56
N GLU A 15 9.08 0.40 -3.64
CA GLU A 15 8.67 1.71 -4.16
C GLU A 15 7.55 2.29 -3.31
N ALA A 16 6.55 1.46 -2.98
CA ALA A 16 5.41 1.84 -2.14
C ALA A 16 5.85 2.34 -0.76
N GLU A 17 6.82 1.66 -0.13
CA GLU A 17 7.37 2.04 1.17
C GLU A 17 8.03 3.42 1.13
N GLN A 18 8.76 3.74 0.06
CA GLN A 18 9.35 5.06 -0.14
C GLN A 18 8.29 6.15 -0.33
N VAL A 19 7.27 5.89 -1.14
CA VAL A 19 6.16 6.84 -1.39
C VAL A 19 5.37 7.11 -0.11
N LEU A 20 5.07 6.05 0.66
CA LEU A 20 4.37 6.16 1.94
C LEU A 20 5.21 6.95 2.96
N GLY A 21 6.50 6.65 3.07
CA GLY A 21 7.42 7.38 3.95
C GLY A 21 7.53 8.86 3.58
N ALA A 22 7.62 9.17 2.28
CA ALA A 22 7.65 10.56 1.78
C ALA A 22 6.33 11.31 2.04
N ALA A 23 5.19 10.61 2.06
CA ALA A 23 3.90 11.17 2.43
C ALA A 23 3.74 11.42 3.95
N GLY A 24 4.69 10.93 4.76
CA GLY A 24 4.66 11.08 6.22
C GLY A 24 4.04 9.90 6.97
N TRP A 25 3.90 8.74 6.31
CA TRP A 25 3.49 7.51 6.97
C TRP A 25 4.65 6.89 7.78
N SER A 26 4.35 6.49 9.00
CA SER A 26 5.27 5.83 9.94
C SER A 26 4.57 4.68 10.69
N GLY A 27 3.53 4.10 10.07
CA GLY A 27 2.72 3.04 10.65
C GLY A 27 3.32 1.65 10.42
N SER A 28 2.46 0.64 10.40
CA SER A 28 2.86 -0.74 10.11
C SER A 28 2.03 -1.29 8.96
N VAL A 29 2.66 -2.09 8.10
CA VAL A 29 1.92 -2.79 7.05
C VAL A 29 1.37 -4.13 7.54
N VAL A 30 0.20 -4.48 7.05
CA VAL A 30 -0.42 -5.79 7.21
C VAL A 30 -0.42 -6.45 5.84
N LYS A 31 0.46 -7.42 5.64
CA LYS A 31 0.43 -8.26 4.44
C LYS A 31 -0.69 -9.30 4.61
N GLU A 32 -1.66 -9.26 3.71
CA GLU A 32 -2.72 -10.25 3.58
C GLU A 32 -2.37 -11.33 2.53
N PRO A 33 -3.17 -12.42 2.42
CA PRO A 33 -2.95 -13.45 1.43
C PRO A 33 -2.88 -12.89 0.01
N ASP A 34 -1.85 -13.35 -0.71
CA ASP A 34 -1.59 -12.96 -2.08
C ASP A 34 -2.79 -13.34 -2.97
N VAL A 35 -3.11 -12.48 -3.92
CA VAL A 35 -4.17 -12.66 -4.90
C VAL A 35 -3.61 -13.21 -6.19
N ALA A 36 -4.44 -13.83 -7.03
CA ALA A 36 -4.00 -14.24 -8.36
C ALA A 36 -3.43 -13.03 -9.12
N ALA A 37 -2.28 -13.18 -9.79
CA ALA A 37 -1.80 -12.21 -10.76
C ALA A 37 -2.81 -12.10 -11.91
N GLY A 38 -3.78 -11.19 -11.74
CA GLY A 38 -4.68 -10.77 -12.79
C GLY A 38 -3.95 -9.77 -13.70
N GLU A 39 -4.26 -8.49 -13.51
CA GLU A 39 -3.66 -7.39 -14.28
C GLU A 39 -2.29 -6.95 -13.75
N TYR A 40 -1.88 -7.45 -12.58
CA TYR A 40 -0.64 -7.08 -11.91
C TYR A 40 0.43 -8.15 -12.09
N SER A 41 1.70 -7.72 -12.14
CA SER A 41 2.86 -8.62 -12.17
C SER A 41 3.11 -9.25 -10.81
N ALA A 42 3.75 -10.42 -10.79
CA ALA A 42 4.15 -11.08 -9.55
C ALA A 42 4.95 -10.13 -8.64
N ASN A 43 4.61 -10.12 -7.34
CA ASN A 43 5.14 -9.23 -6.30
C ASN A 43 4.73 -7.75 -6.38
N GLN A 44 3.83 -7.36 -7.29
CA GLN A 44 3.20 -6.04 -7.25
C GLN A 44 2.04 -6.02 -6.26
N ILE A 45 1.76 -4.85 -5.71
CA ILE A 45 0.60 -4.63 -4.85
C ILE A 45 -0.64 -4.61 -5.73
N ALA A 46 -1.49 -5.62 -5.57
CA ALA A 46 -2.74 -5.74 -6.31
C ALA A 46 -3.92 -5.10 -5.55
N PHE A 47 -3.76 -4.90 -4.25
CA PHE A 47 -4.77 -4.30 -3.40
C PHE A 47 -4.13 -3.51 -2.27
N GLN A 48 -4.70 -2.36 -1.96
CA GLN A 48 -4.39 -1.55 -0.80
C GLN A 48 -5.66 -1.20 -0.01
N SER A 49 -5.52 -1.09 1.30
CA SER A 49 -6.49 -0.47 2.19
C SER A 49 -5.74 0.28 3.29
N PRO A 50 -6.06 1.54 3.60
CA PRO A 50 -7.17 2.34 3.07
C PRO A 50 -7.04 2.73 1.59
N ALA A 51 -8.15 3.18 0.97
CA ALA A 51 -8.19 3.49 -0.45
C ALA A 51 -7.35 4.74 -0.79
N PRO A 52 -6.82 4.86 -2.03
CA PRO A 52 -6.08 6.04 -2.45
C PRO A 52 -6.90 7.34 -2.24
N GLY A 53 -6.23 8.38 -1.76
CA GLY A 53 -6.83 9.68 -1.45
C GLY A 53 -7.61 9.74 -0.13
N GLN A 54 -7.81 8.63 0.58
CA GLN A 54 -8.41 8.70 1.91
C GLN A 54 -7.45 9.37 2.91
N PRO A 55 -7.97 10.26 3.78
CA PRO A 55 -7.19 10.80 4.88
C PRO A 55 -6.98 9.72 5.93
N VAL A 56 -5.72 9.37 6.17
CA VAL A 56 -5.32 8.36 7.15
C VAL A 56 -4.28 8.95 8.11
N GLU A 57 -4.19 8.41 9.32
CA GLU A 57 -3.18 8.87 10.26
C GLU A 57 -1.81 8.30 9.89
N ALA A 58 -0.75 9.06 10.18
CA ALA A 58 0.64 8.61 9.96
C ALA A 58 0.93 7.22 10.55
N THR A 59 0.24 6.82 11.62
CA THR A 59 0.42 5.53 12.32
C THR A 59 -0.61 4.46 11.93
N THR A 60 -1.54 4.78 11.03
CA THR A 60 -2.57 3.83 10.57
C THR A 60 -1.92 2.60 9.95
N LYS A 61 -2.50 1.42 10.23
CA LYS A 61 -2.10 0.19 9.59
C LYS A 61 -2.61 0.16 8.16
N ILE A 62 -1.71 -0.09 7.21
CA ILE A 62 -2.06 -0.24 5.80
C ILE A 62 -2.10 -1.73 5.50
N THR A 63 -3.19 -2.22 4.95
CA THR A 63 -3.31 -3.59 4.47
C THR A 63 -2.94 -3.64 3.00
N VAL A 64 -2.05 -4.56 2.64
CA VAL A 64 -1.62 -4.78 1.24
C VAL A 64 -1.75 -6.25 0.88
N ARG A 65 -2.05 -6.53 -0.39
CA ARG A 65 -2.04 -7.89 -0.97
C ARG A 65 -1.21 -7.87 -2.22
N PHE A 66 -0.33 -8.84 -2.37
CA PHE A 66 0.52 -8.96 -3.54
C PHE A 66 -0.12 -9.87 -4.58
N ALA A 67 0.19 -9.62 -5.84
CA ALA A 67 -0.07 -10.58 -6.91
C ALA A 67 0.96 -11.72 -6.84
N GLN A 68 0.47 -12.96 -6.94
CA GLN A 68 1.27 -14.18 -7.00
C GLN A 68 1.58 -14.58 -8.43
#